data_AF-M2TPQ1-F1
#
_entry.id   AF-M2TPQ1-F1
#
_cell.length_a   1.000
_cell.length_b   1.000
_cell.length_c   1.000
_cell.angle_alpha   90.00
_cell.angle_beta   90.00
_cell.angle_gamma   90.00
#
_symmetry.space_group_name_H-M   'P 1'
#
loop_
_entity.id
_entity.type
_entity.pdbx_description
1 polymer ?
#
loop_
_entity_poly.entity_id
_entity_poly.type
_entity_poly.pdbx_seq_one_letter_code
_entity_poly.pdbx_strand_id
1 'polypeptide(L)'
;MFDGTAEVTRTAFEERCTVYHSHGTFDANRTYILHPAGGGVQVRFPDDRAFVGIDERARQHVRHLCGNDLYRGRFLFGDGEWREAWTVRGPRKDYISLTRYRRAG
;
A
#
# COMPACT_ATOMS: atom_id res chain seq x y z
N MET A 1 7.78 3.93 -14.72
CA MET A 1 6.30 3.85 -14.79
C MET A 1 5.92 2.47 -14.30
N PHE A 2 4.76 2.28 -13.68
CA PHE A 2 4.23 0.95 -13.43
C PHE A 2 2.75 0.96 -13.79
N ASP A 3 2.30 -0.10 -14.43
CA ASP A 3 0.90 -0.34 -14.77
C ASP A 3 0.48 -1.62 -14.06
N GLY A 4 -0.74 -1.64 -13.54
CA GLY A 4 -1.20 -2.73 -12.70
C GLY A 4 -2.65 -2.59 -12.29
N THR A 5 -3.17 -3.68 -11.76
CA THR A 5 -4.54 -3.75 -11.23
C THR A 5 -4.48 -4.03 -9.74
N ALA A 6 -5.46 -3.46 -9.02
CA ALA A 6 -5.69 -3.78 -7.62
C ALA A 6 -7.13 -4.25 -7.46
N GLU A 7 -7.30 -5.43 -6.87
CA GLU A 7 -8.58 -5.95 -6.43
C GLU A 7 -8.73 -5.68 -4.93
N VAL A 8 -9.84 -5.05 -4.55
CA VAL A 8 -10.13 -4.72 -3.16
C VAL A 8 -11.49 -5.30 -2.81
N THR A 9 -11.50 -6.22 -1.86
CA THR A 9 -12.70 -6.80 -1.29
C THR A 9 -12.91 -6.27 0.13
N ARG A 10 -13.92 -6.76 0.84
CA ARG A 10 -14.13 -6.42 2.26
C ARG A 10 -13.01 -6.91 3.17
N THR A 11 -12.27 -7.94 2.76
CA THR A 11 -11.30 -8.65 3.61
C THR A 11 -9.91 -8.75 3.00
N ALA A 12 -9.71 -8.29 1.76
CA ALA A 12 -8.44 -8.43 1.07
C ALA A 12 -8.12 -7.23 0.16
N PHE A 13 -6.84 -6.99 0.01
CA PHE A 13 -6.25 -6.13 -1.02
C PHE A 13 -5.21 -6.96 -1.77
N GLU A 14 -5.35 -7.06 -3.09
CA GLU A 14 -4.38 -7.71 -3.97
C GLU A 14 -3.98 -6.77 -5.09
N GLU A 15 -2.68 -6.51 -5.24
CA GLU A 15 -2.13 -5.71 -6.32
C GLU A 15 -1.16 -6.55 -7.15
N ARG A 16 -1.26 -6.41 -8.47
CA ARG A 16 -0.31 -6.97 -9.44
C ARG A 16 0.08 -5.86 -10.40
N CYS A 17 1.38 -5.62 -10.53
CA CYS A 17 1.90 -4.56 -11.36
C CYS A 17 3.21 -4.98 -12.01
N THR A 18 3.44 -4.40 -13.18
CA THR A 18 4.71 -4.51 -13.88
C THR A 18 5.46 -3.20 -13.71
N VAL A 19 6.68 -3.27 -13.19
CA VAL A 19 7.50 -2.10 -12.92
C VAL A 19 8.57 -1.96 -14.00
N TYR A 20 8.60 -0.79 -14.65
CA TYR A 20 9.55 -0.48 -15.72
C TYR A 20 10.68 0.40 -15.20
N HIS A 21 11.91 -0.09 -15.30
CA HIS A 21 13.15 0.61 -14.95
C HIS A 21 14.11 0.62 -16.14
N SER A 22 15.15 1.47 -16.08
CA SER A 22 16.17 1.56 -17.14
C SER A 22 16.93 0.26 -17.39
N HIS A 23 16.95 -0.65 -16.43
CA HIS A 23 17.65 -1.93 -16.48
C HIS A 23 16.72 -3.12 -16.73
N GLY A 24 15.46 -2.86 -17.08
CA GLY A 24 14.49 -3.89 -17.44
C GLY A 24 13.15 -3.75 -16.72
N THR A 25 12.38 -4.81 -16.84
CA THR A 25 11.02 -4.91 -16.33
C THR A 25 10.96 -6.03 -15.30
N PHE A 26 10.30 -5.79 -14.18
CA PHE A 26 10.05 -6.83 -13.18
C PHE A 26 8.62 -6.76 -12.66
N ASP A 27 8.09 -7.93 -12.27
CA ASP A 27 6.78 -8.02 -11.66
C ASP A 27 6.85 -7.67 -10.17
N ALA A 28 5.90 -6.85 -9.74
CA ALA A 28 5.68 -6.49 -8.35
C ALA A 28 4.25 -6.87 -7.95
N ASN A 29 4.10 -7.47 -6.77
CA ASN A 29 2.81 -7.80 -6.21
C ASN A 29 2.74 -7.40 -4.74
N ARG A 30 1.53 -7.15 -4.26
CA ARG A 30 1.24 -6.94 -2.84
C ARG A 30 -0.07 -7.64 -2.48
N THR A 31 -0.06 -8.31 -1.34
CA THR A 31 -1.25 -8.96 -0.79
C THR A 31 -1.38 -8.59 0.68
N TYR A 32 -2.55 -8.12 1.07
CA TYR A 32 -2.89 -7.78 2.45
C TYR A 32 -4.25 -8.31 2.84
N ILE A 33 -4.39 -8.62 4.13
CA ILE A 33 -5.67 -8.91 4.77
C ILE A 33 -6.22 -7.59 5.34
N LEU A 34 -7.50 -7.34 5.15
CA LEU A 34 -8.22 -6.18 5.64
C LEU A 34 -9.14 -6.61 6.79
N HIS A 35 -8.80 -6.19 8.00
CA HIS A 35 -9.65 -6.42 9.18
C HIS A 35 -10.42 -5.14 9.50
N PRO A 36 -11.77 -5.16 9.52
CA PRO A 36 -12.54 -4.04 10.03
C PRO A 36 -12.11 -3.70 11.46
N ALA A 37 -11.88 -2.41 11.71
CA ALA A 37 -11.61 -1.87 13.04
C ALA A 37 -12.57 -0.69 13.26
N GLY A 38 -13.02 -0.44 14.49
CA GLY A 38 -14.00 0.63 14.75
C GLY A 38 -13.54 1.98 14.19
N GLY A 39 -14.18 2.44 13.11
CA GLY A 39 -13.83 3.67 12.39
C GLY A 39 -12.71 3.53 11.34
N GLY A 40 -12.48 2.33 10.80
CA GLY A 40 -11.47 2.10 9.77
C GLY A 40 -11.17 0.63 9.45
N VAL A 41 -9.94 0.37 9.02
CA VAL A 41 -9.43 -0.95 8.68
C VAL A 41 -8.00 -1.12 9.21
N GLN A 42 -7.75 -2.26 9.84
CA GLN A 42 -6.40 -2.73 10.13
C GLN A 42 -5.90 -3.54 8.93
N VAL A 43 -4.89 -3.01 8.25
CA VAL A 43 -4.18 -3.70 7.17
C VAL A 43 -3.15 -4.64 7.78
N ARG A 44 -3.12 -5.88 7.31
CA ARG A 44 -2.29 -6.96 7.85
C ARG A 44 -1.59 -7.70 6.72
N PHE A 45 -0.40 -8.23 7.01
CA PHE A 45 0.29 -9.14 6.10
C PHE A 45 -0.45 -10.48 6.00
N PRO A 46 -0.20 -11.31 4.97
CA PRO A 46 -0.82 -12.63 4.82
C PRO A 46 -0.56 -13.59 5.98
N ASP A 47 0.51 -13.36 6.75
CA ASP A 47 0.87 -14.11 7.97
C ASP A 47 0.18 -13.57 9.25
N ASP A 48 -0.84 -12.73 9.08
CA ASP A 48 -1.57 -12.07 10.16
C ASP A 48 -0.69 -11.28 11.13
N ARG A 49 0.42 -10.68 10.66
CA ARG A 49 1.09 -9.58 11.38
C ARG A 49 0.53 -8.22 10.97
N ALA A 50 0.35 -7.32 11.95
CA ALA A 50 -0.22 -6.01 11.69
C ALA A 50 0.76 -5.15 10.88
N PHE A 51 0.25 -4.46 9.85
CA PHE A 51 1.03 -3.52 9.07
C PHE A 51 0.72 -2.08 9.48
N VAL A 52 -0.42 -1.55 9.06
CA VAL A 52 -0.88 -0.19 9.39
C VAL A 52 -2.39 -0.14 9.58
N GLY A 53 -2.85 0.77 10.44
CA GLY A 53 -4.26 1.12 10.53
C GLY A 53 -4.57 2.27 9.58
N ILE A 54 -5.72 2.21 8.93
CA ILE A 54 -6.28 3.27 8.11
C ILE A 54 -7.63 3.65 8.72
N ASP A 55 -7.82 4.92 9.05
CA ASP A 55 -9.08 5.43 9.60
C ASP A 55 -9.98 6.04 8.50
N GLU A 56 -11.07 6.70 8.88
CA GLU A 56 -12.01 7.33 7.95
C GLU A 56 -11.57 8.72 7.43
N ARG A 57 -10.43 9.27 7.88
CA ARG A 57 -9.98 10.60 7.47
C ARG A 57 -9.48 10.56 6.03
N ALA A 58 -9.80 11.61 5.26
CA ALA A 58 -9.34 11.72 3.87
C ALA A 58 -7.81 11.82 3.73
N ARG A 59 -7.10 12.30 4.77
CA ARG A 59 -5.64 12.48 4.78
C ARG A 59 -5.04 11.83 6.01
N GLN A 60 -4.09 10.92 5.80
CA GLN A 60 -3.54 10.11 6.89
C GLN A 60 -2.04 9.93 6.73
N HIS A 61 -1.36 9.84 7.86
CA HIS A 61 0.05 9.49 7.96
C HIS A 61 0.18 8.23 8.79
N VAL A 62 0.89 7.24 8.26
CA VAL A 62 1.12 5.97 8.95
C VAL A 62 2.61 5.67 9.02
N ARG A 63 2.99 4.88 10.03
CA ARG A 63 4.36 4.42 10.21
C ARG A 63 4.34 2.96 10.59
N HIS A 64 5.28 2.20 10.03
CA HIS A 64 5.47 0.80 10.37
C HIS A 64 6.96 0.46 10.35
N LEU A 65 7.42 -0.29 11.34
CA LEU A 65 8.79 -0.78 11.40
C LEU A 65 8.77 -2.25 10.98
N CYS A 66 9.23 -2.54 9.76
CA CYS A 66 9.30 -3.90 9.24
C CYS A 66 10.72 -4.44 9.43
N GLY A 67 10.96 -5.10 10.56
CA GLY A 67 12.31 -5.44 10.99
C GLY A 67 13.12 -4.16 11.22
N ASN A 68 14.16 -3.92 10.41
CA ASN A 68 15.01 -2.73 10.51
C ASN A 68 14.69 -1.65 9.46
N ASP A 69 13.67 -1.86 8.63
CA ASP A 69 13.26 -0.87 7.63
C ASP A 69 12.06 -0.06 8.15
N LEU A 70 12.20 1.26 8.17
CA LEU A 70 11.14 2.17 8.54
C LEU A 70 10.31 2.56 7.32
N TYR A 71 9.03 2.24 7.37
CA TYR A 71 8.02 2.62 6.39
C TYR A 71 7.29 3.86 6.90
N ARG A 72 7.23 4.90 6.07
CA ARG A 72 6.42 6.11 6.29
C ARG A 72 5.44 6.25 5.14
N GLY A 73 4.17 6.04 5.43
CA GLY A 73 3.08 6.09 4.46
C GLY A 73 2.28 7.38 4.58
N ARG A 74 1.78 7.86 3.46
CA ARG A 74 0.80 8.94 3.36
C ARG A 74 -0.34 8.47 2.47
N PHE A 75 -1.56 8.62 2.94
CA PHE A 75 -2.76 8.32 2.17
C PHE A 75 -3.57 9.58 1.93
N LEU A 76 -4.10 9.70 0.72
CA LEU A 76 -5.10 10.69 0.34
C LEU A 76 -6.27 9.96 -0.33
N PHE A 77 -7.39 9.86 0.37
CA PHE A 77 -8.64 9.31 -0.15
C PHE A 77 -9.50 10.41 -0.75
N GLY A 78 -10.02 10.16 -1.95
CA GLY A 78 -11.00 11.00 -2.64
C GLY A 78 -12.16 10.16 -3.14
N ASP A 79 -13.04 10.77 -3.92
CA ASP A 79 -14.18 10.05 -4.49
C ASP A 79 -13.75 9.15 -5.65
N GLY A 80 -13.96 7.84 -5.50
CA GLY A 80 -13.61 6.83 -6.51
C GLY A 80 -12.10 6.62 -6.75
N GLU A 81 -11.23 7.30 -5.99
CA GLU A 81 -9.78 7.17 -6.11
C GLU A 81 -9.06 7.37 -4.78
N TRP A 82 -7.86 6.82 -4.66
CA TRP A 82 -6.95 7.20 -3.60
C TRP A 82 -5.51 7.23 -4.10
N ARG A 83 -4.68 7.96 -3.37
CA ARG A 83 -3.23 8.03 -3.60
C ARG A 83 -2.51 7.57 -2.35
N GLU A 84 -1.42 6.85 -2.54
CA GLU A 84 -0.47 6.54 -1.49
C GLU A 84 0.94 7.00 -1.87
N ALA A 85 1.67 7.49 -0.88
CA ALA A 85 3.09 7.78 -1.01
C ALA A 85 3.83 7.09 0.14
N TRP A 86 4.82 6.29 -0.21
CA TRP A 86 5.65 5.57 0.74
C TRP A 86 7.09 6.03 0.64
N THR A 87 7.71 6.31 1.78
CA THR A 87 9.16 6.42 1.91
C THR A 87 9.61 5.30 2.83
N VAL A 88 10.45 4.40 2.30
CA VAL A 88 11.01 3.27 3.04
C VAL A 88 12.50 3.48 3.16
N ARG A 89 13.02 3.44 4.39
CA ARG A 89 14.45 3.61 4.67
C ARG A 89 14.92 2.55 5.65
N GLY A 90 15.99 1.85 5.30
CA GLY A 90 16.61 0.85 6.14
C GLY A 90 17.68 0.05 5.38
N PRO A 91 18.35 -0.88 6.07
CA PRO A 91 19.47 -1.64 5.50
C PRO A 91 19.05 -2.58 4.38
N ARG A 92 17.79 -3.00 4.31
CA ARG A 92 17.31 -3.91 3.26
C ARG A 92 16.57 -3.18 2.14
N LYS A 93 15.92 -2.06 2.45
CA LYS A 93 15.08 -1.31 1.51
C LYS A 93 15.33 0.18 1.65
N ASP A 94 15.64 0.81 0.52
CA ASP A 94 15.71 2.27 0.42
C ASP A 94 15.03 2.72 -0.88
N TYR A 95 13.79 3.20 -0.77
CA TYR A 95 13.04 3.67 -1.93
C TYR A 95 11.89 4.61 -1.57
N ILE A 96 11.38 5.27 -2.60
CA ILE A 96 10.11 6.02 -2.56
C ILE A 96 9.16 5.37 -3.57
N SER A 97 7.89 5.20 -3.18
CA SER A 97 6.81 4.78 -4.07
C SER A 97 5.67 5.80 -4.05
N LEU A 98 5.06 6.00 -5.21
CA LEU A 98 3.91 6.89 -5.44
C LEU A 98 2.90 6.12 -6.28
N THR A 99 1.74 5.81 -5.70
CA THR A 99 0.68 5.07 -6.39
C THR A 99 -0.62 5.86 -6.36
N ARG A 100 -1.36 5.80 -7.47
CA ARG A 100 -2.73 6.31 -7.59
C ARG A 100 -3.62 5.18 -8.06
N TYR A 101 -4.64 4.87 -7.28
CA TYR A 101 -5.66 3.90 -7.64
C TYR A 101 -6.93 4.64 -8.03
N ARG A 102 -7.59 4.15 -9.06
CA ARG A 102 -8.90 4.62 -9.52
C ARG A 102 -9.75 3.39 -9.75
N ARG A 103 -11.06 3.50 -9.52
CA ARG A 103 -12.00 2.44 -9.91
C ARG A 103 -11.84 2.17 -11.42
N ALA A 104 -11.76 0.89 -11.78
CA ALA A 104 -11.96 0.48 -13.16
C ALA A 104 -13.39 0.86 -13.57
N GLY A 105 -13.52 1.45 -14.76
CA GLY A 105 -14.82 1.77 -15.36
C GLY A 105 -15.51 0.52 -15.89
#